data_AF-A0A936GNN0-F1
#
_entry.id   AF-A0A936GNN0-F1
#
_cell.length_a   1.000
_cell.length_b   1.000
_cell.length_c   1.000
_cell.angle_alpha   90.00
_cell.angle_beta   90.00
_cell.angle_gamma   90.00
#
_symmetry.space_group_name_H-M   'P 1'
#
loop_
_entity.id
_entity.type
_entity.pdbx_description
1 polymer ?
#
loop_
_entity_poly.entity_id
_entity_poly.type
_entity_poly.pdbx_seq_one_letter_code
_entity_poly.pdbx_strand_id
1 'polypeptide(L)'
;MIFNSNNCSEDNDDRERRRIDRQAADWVAKLDNDPANEEEKLRFQAWLTRNPAHQRAYDELQRFWSDPRLTQTLTTFPLSPKSAKRPRYFANVFRLAVPAAAVGLFSAVFFYKLISVVSSPIFAPAPEKSKRSRLATAAP
;
A
#
# COMPACT_ATOMS: atom_id res chain seq x y z
N MET A 1 5.83 18.56 40.51
CA MET A 1 5.00 18.07 39.39
C MET A 1 5.95 17.57 38.30
N ILE A 2 6.09 16.25 38.15
CA ILE A 2 6.92 15.64 37.10
C ILE A 2 5.97 15.23 35.97
N PHE A 3 5.99 15.96 34.85
CA PHE A 3 5.28 15.55 33.64
C PHE A 3 6.06 14.40 33.00
N ASN A 4 5.44 13.23 32.94
CA ASN A 4 6.01 12.00 32.39
C ASN A 4 6.25 12.14 30.88
N SER A 5 7.51 12.00 30.44
CA SER A 5 7.91 12.12 29.03
C SER A 5 7.52 10.90 28.15
N ASN A 6 6.91 9.87 28.72
CA ASN A 6 6.55 8.64 28.00
C ASN A 6 5.29 8.76 27.12
N ASN A 7 4.44 9.78 27.32
CA ASN A 7 3.16 9.90 26.60
C ASN A 7 3.30 10.24 25.09
N CYS A 8 4.45 10.75 24.62
CA CYS A 8 4.61 11.17 23.21
C CYS A 8 4.85 10.01 22.23
N SER A 9 5.46 8.92 22.68
CA SER A 9 5.72 7.73 21.86
C SER A 9 4.47 6.87 21.70
N GLU A 10 3.71 6.65 22.78
CA GLU A 10 2.48 5.85 22.75
C GLU A 10 1.40 6.45 21.84
N ASP A 11 1.22 7.78 21.86
CA ASP A 11 0.23 8.44 20.98
C ASP A 11 0.60 8.32 19.49
N ASN A 12 1.89 8.31 19.16
CA ASN A 12 2.34 8.12 17.77
C ASN A 12 2.10 6.68 17.29
N ASP A 13 2.42 5.69 18.12
CA ASP A 13 2.21 4.28 17.79
C ASP A 13 0.71 3.98 17.63
N ASP A 14 -0.13 4.53 18.50
CA ASP A 14 -1.58 4.39 18.40
C ASP A 14 -2.15 5.08 17.16
N ARG A 15 -1.65 6.26 16.80
CA ARG A 15 -2.04 6.94 15.55
C ARG A 15 -1.63 6.14 14.33
N GLU A 16 -0.45 5.54 14.34
CA GLU A 16 0.04 4.73 13.23
C GLU A 16 -0.77 3.45 13.08
N ARG A 17 -1.06 2.75 14.17
CA ARG A 17 -1.97 1.58 14.18
C ARG A 17 -3.32 1.92 13.56
N ARG A 18 -3.96 3.01 14.03
CA ARG A 18 -5.24 3.47 13.46
C ARG A 18 -5.16 3.79 11.96
N ARG A 19 -4.03 4.31 11.47
CA ARG A 19 -3.82 4.56 10.04
C ARG A 19 -3.73 3.25 9.25
N ILE A 20 -3.02 2.27 9.79
CA ILE A 20 -2.86 0.94 9.18
C ILE A 20 -4.22 0.22 9.13
N ASP A 21 -4.98 0.22 10.22
CA ASP A 21 -6.30 -0.42 10.29
C ASP A 21 -7.26 0.17 9.27
N ARG A 22 -7.23 1.51 9.11
CA ARG A 22 -8.02 2.19 8.08
C ARG A 22 -7.61 1.76 6.67
N GLN A 23 -6.31 1.67 6.39
CA GLN A 23 -5.83 1.21 5.08
C GLN A 23 -6.22 -0.24 4.81
N ALA A 24 -6.19 -1.11 5.82
CA ALA A 24 -6.67 -2.48 5.72
C ALA A 24 -8.16 -2.53 5.34
N ALA A 25 -9.00 -1.72 5.98
CA ALA A 25 -10.41 -1.62 5.66
C ALA A 25 -10.69 -1.14 4.23
N ASP A 26 -9.94 -0.13 3.78
CA ASP A 26 -10.02 0.35 2.40
C ASP A 26 -9.67 -0.75 1.39
N TRP A 27 -8.70 -1.63 1.71
CA TRP A 27 -8.33 -2.75 0.85
C TRP A 27 -9.35 -3.89 0.86
N VAL A 28 -9.89 -4.26 2.02
CA VAL A 28 -10.97 -5.27 2.11
C VAL A 28 -12.17 -4.81 1.26
N ALA A 29 -12.60 -3.56 1.40
CA ALA A 29 -13.72 -3.03 0.63
C ALA A 29 -13.45 -2.95 -0.89
N LYS A 30 -12.20 -2.73 -1.31
CA LYS A 30 -11.83 -2.71 -2.73
C LYS A 30 -11.80 -4.11 -3.34
N LEU A 31 -11.25 -5.08 -2.61
CA LEU A 31 -11.12 -6.46 -3.10
C LEU A 31 -12.45 -7.22 -3.11
N ASP A 32 -13.42 -6.79 -2.30
CA ASP A 32 -14.77 -7.35 -2.27
C ASP A 32 -15.68 -6.82 -3.40
N ASN A 33 -15.33 -5.68 -4.02
CA ASN A 33 -16.11 -5.08 -5.11
C ASN A 33 -15.53 -5.46 -6.49
N ASP A 34 -16.18 -6.40 -7.18
CA ASP A 34 -15.91 -6.81 -8.57
C ASP A 34 -14.50 -7.42 -8.79
N PRO A 35 -14.15 -8.01 -9.95
CA PRO A 35 -12.83 -8.63 -10.12
C PRO A 35 -11.77 -7.53 -10.14
N ALA A 36 -11.05 -7.40 -9.02
CA ALA A 36 -9.96 -6.44 -8.83
C ALA A 36 -9.04 -6.43 -10.04
N ASN A 37 -8.80 -5.24 -10.59
CA ASN A 37 -7.92 -5.03 -11.73
C ASN A 37 -6.49 -5.48 -11.35
N GLU A 38 -5.71 -6.01 -12.29
CA GLU A 38 -4.34 -6.48 -12.01
C GLU A 38 -3.45 -5.38 -11.42
N GLU A 39 -3.68 -4.11 -11.79
CA GLU A 39 -3.01 -2.96 -11.19
C GLU A 39 -3.32 -2.81 -9.69
N GLU A 40 -4.56 -3.08 -9.27
CA GLU A 40 -4.96 -2.98 -7.86
C GLU A 40 -4.33 -4.09 -7.03
N LYS A 41 -4.21 -5.30 -7.58
CA LYS A 41 -3.50 -6.42 -6.95
C LYS A 41 -2.03 -6.09 -6.74
N LEU A 42 -1.36 -5.50 -7.73
CA LEU A 42 0.04 -5.05 -7.59
C LEU A 42 0.19 -3.99 -6.50
N ARG A 43 -0.72 -3.01 -6.44
CA ARG A 43 -0.73 -1.98 -5.40
C ARG A 43 -0.99 -2.56 -4.00
N PHE A 44 -1.85 -3.56 -3.91
CA PHE A 44 -2.11 -4.29 -2.67
C PHE A 44 -0.87 -5.05 -2.20
N GLN A 45 -0.20 -5.79 -3.09
CA GLN A 45 1.05 -6.49 -2.77
C GLN A 45 2.17 -5.53 -2.34
N ALA A 46 2.31 -4.40 -3.02
CA ALA A 46 3.26 -3.35 -2.63
C ALA A 46 2.93 -2.76 -1.25
N TRP A 47 1.65 -2.64 -0.90
CA TRP A 47 1.23 -2.21 0.43
C TRP A 47 1.56 -3.24 1.50
N LEU A 48 1.27 -4.52 1.28
CA LEU A 48 1.59 -5.61 2.22
C LEU A 48 3.10 -5.73 2.50
N THR A 49 3.94 -5.60 1.47
CA THR A 49 5.40 -5.76 1.59
C THR A 49 6.08 -4.57 2.28
N ARG A 50 5.40 -3.43 2.43
CA ARG A 50 5.97 -2.22 3.02
C ARG A 50 6.16 -2.31 4.54
N ASN A 51 5.28 -3.01 5.26
CA ASN A 51 5.38 -3.18 6.70
C ASN A 51 4.66 -4.47 7.13
N PRO A 52 5.28 -5.35 7.92
CA PRO A 52 4.60 -6.55 8.45
C PRO A 52 3.33 -6.24 9.26
N ALA A 53 3.20 -5.04 9.84
CA ALA A 53 1.97 -4.62 10.51
C ALA A 53 0.77 -4.50 9.57
N HIS A 54 0.99 -4.17 8.29
CA HIS A 54 -0.09 -4.09 7.28
C HIS A 54 -0.72 -5.46 7.03
N GLN A 55 0.11 -6.50 6.91
CA GLN A 55 -0.37 -7.86 6.74
C GLN A 55 -1.20 -8.32 7.93
N ARG A 56 -0.73 -8.07 9.16
CA ARG A 56 -1.47 -8.45 10.38
C ARG A 56 -2.84 -7.77 10.44
N ALA A 57 -2.90 -6.46 10.23
CA ALA A 57 -4.15 -5.71 10.26
C ALA A 57 -5.13 -6.16 9.16
N TYR A 58 -4.61 -6.46 7.96
CA TYR A 58 -5.42 -7.01 6.88
C TYR A 58 -5.97 -8.39 7.23
N ASP A 59 -5.13 -9.30 7.73
CA ASP A 59 -5.54 -10.66 8.09
C ASP A 59 -6.59 -10.65 9.21
N GLU A 60 -6.42 -9.80 10.22
CA GLU A 60 -7.40 -9.63 11.31
C GLU A 60 -8.75 -9.14 10.78
N LEU A 61 -8.73 -8.11 9.92
CA LEU A 61 -9.95 -7.57 9.36
C LEU A 61 -10.62 -8.53 8.37
N GLN A 62 -9.83 -9.23 7.55
CA GLN A 62 -10.33 -10.21 6.59
C GLN A 62 -11.01 -11.39 7.30
N ARG A 63 -10.45 -11.85 8.42
CA ARG A 63 -11.08 -12.89 9.26
C ARG A 63 -12.44 -12.44 9.79
N PHE A 64 -12.52 -11.20 10.26
CA PHE A 64 -13.77 -10.63 10.73
C PHE A 64 -14.80 -10.48 9.59
N TRP A 65 -14.37 -9.96 8.44
CA TRP A 65 -15.23 -9.74 7.27
C TRP A 65 -15.73 -11.05 6.65
N SER A 66 -14.90 -12.10 6.68
CA SER A 66 -15.22 -13.41 6.13
C SER A 66 -15.97 -14.33 7.13
N ASP A 67 -16.34 -13.82 8.32
CA ASP A 67 -17.07 -14.61 9.31
C ASP A 67 -18.49 -14.92 8.80
N PRO A 68 -18.85 -16.20 8.60
CA PRO A 68 -20.18 -16.57 8.10
C PRO A 68 -21.33 -16.09 9.00
N ARG A 69 -21.07 -15.91 10.31
CA ARG A 69 -22.07 -15.40 11.26
C ARG A 69 -22.40 -13.93 10.98
N LEU A 70 -21.41 -13.15 10.54
CA LEU A 70 -21.62 -11.77 10.11
C LEU A 70 -22.52 -11.74 8.87
N THR A 71 -22.25 -12.58 7.87
CA THR A 71 -23.09 -12.65 6.66
C THR A 71 -24.52 -13.08 6.99
N GLN A 72 -24.70 -14.10 7.83
CA GLN A 72 -26.03 -14.58 8.25
C GLN A 72 -26.84 -13.50 8.96
N THR A 73 -26.21 -12.77 9.90
CA THR A 73 -26.88 -11.68 10.60
C THR A 73 -27.28 -10.55 9.66
N LEU A 74 -26.41 -10.17 8.72
CA LEU A 74 -26.71 -9.14 7.71
C LEU A 74 -27.86 -9.55 6.77
N THR A 75 -27.99 -10.84 6.43
CA THR A 75 -29.13 -11.32 5.61
C THR A 75 -30.46 -11.37 6.37
N THR A 76 -30.42 -11.42 7.70
CA THR A 76 -31.64 -11.49 8.55
C THR A 76 -32.35 -10.14 8.62
N PHE A 77 -31.63 -9.03 8.43
CA PHE A 77 -32.22 -7.70 8.41
C PHE A 77 -32.73 -7.36 7.00
N PRO A 78 -34.02 -7.08 6.81
CA PRO A 78 -34.52 -6.64 5.52
C PRO A 78 -33.86 -5.30 5.17
N LEU A 79 -32.98 -5.31 4.17
CA LEU A 79 -32.39 -4.10 3.63
C LEU A 79 -33.54 -3.27 3.03
N SER A 80 -33.84 -2.13 3.66
CA SER A 80 -34.81 -1.18 3.13
C SER A 80 -34.43 -0.87 1.68
N PRO A 81 -35.32 -1.13 0.71
CA PRO A 81 -34.99 -0.95 -0.69
C PRO A 81 -34.55 0.50 -0.89
N LYS A 82 -33.29 0.70 -1.32
CA LYS A 82 -32.79 2.03 -1.69
C LYS A 82 -33.75 2.59 -2.74
N SER A 83 -34.58 3.54 -2.33
CA SER A 83 -35.51 4.24 -3.19
C SER A 83 -34.74 4.84 -4.36
N ALA A 84 -34.82 4.18 -5.52
CA ALA A 84 -34.15 4.60 -6.74
C ALA A 84 -34.91 5.79 -7.35
N LYS A 85 -34.88 6.94 -6.69
CA LYS A 85 -35.20 8.20 -7.36
C LYS A 85 -33.97 8.65 -8.15
N ARG A 86 -33.77 8.04 -9.32
CA ARG A 86 -32.88 8.62 -10.36
C ARG A 86 -33.70 9.68 -11.10
N PRO A 87 -33.45 11.00 -10.91
CA PRO A 87 -34.04 11.98 -11.80
C PRO A 87 -33.46 11.77 -13.21
N ARG A 88 -34.32 11.37 -14.15
CA ARG A 88 -34.01 11.12 -15.57
C ARG A 88 -33.56 12.37 -16.37
N TYR A 89 -33.08 13.42 -15.71
CA TYR A 89 -32.88 14.71 -16.38
C TYR A 89 -31.48 14.88 -17.02
N PHE A 90 -30.45 14.21 -16.50
CA PHE A 90 -29.06 14.43 -16.95
C PHE A 90 -28.55 13.48 -18.04
N ALA A 91 -29.37 12.57 -18.56
CA ALA A 91 -28.93 11.58 -19.55
C ALA A 91 -28.59 12.16 -20.94
N ASN A 92 -28.96 13.42 -21.22
CA ASN A 92 -28.79 14.02 -22.56
C ASN A 92 -27.78 15.19 -22.64
N VAL A 93 -27.09 15.56 -21.56
CA VAL A 93 -26.20 16.76 -21.57
C VAL A 93 -24.72 16.50 -21.79
N PHE A 94 -24.24 15.25 -21.75
CA PHE A 94 -22.80 14.94 -21.95
C PHE A 94 -22.45 14.42 -23.35
N ARG A 95 -23.17 14.88 -24.40
CA ARG A 95 -22.75 14.61 -25.78
C ARG A 95 -21.67 15.56 -26.31
N LEU A 96 -21.23 16.57 -25.58
CA LEU A 96 -20.18 17.50 -26.04
C LEU A 96 -19.35 18.02 -24.85
N ALA A 97 -18.18 17.40 -24.60
CA ALA A 97 -17.01 18.09 -24.04
C ALA A 97 -15.82 17.12 -23.94
N VAL A 98 -14.87 17.23 -24.87
CA VAL A 98 -13.48 16.77 -24.71
C VAL A 98 -12.73 17.83 -23.90
N PRO A 99 -11.88 17.44 -22.92
CA PRO A 99 -10.60 18.14 -22.81
C PRO A 99 -9.41 17.22 -22.54
N ALA A 100 -8.38 17.40 -23.36
CA ALA A 100 -7.01 16.95 -23.16
C ALA A 100 -6.28 17.93 -22.22
N ALA A 101 -5.89 17.51 -21.00
CA ALA A 101 -4.89 18.23 -20.17
C ALA A 101 -4.61 17.52 -18.81
N ALA A 102 -4.08 16.29 -18.79
CA ALA A 102 -3.70 15.65 -17.51
C ALA A 102 -2.40 14.83 -17.52
N VAL A 103 -1.51 15.02 -18.51
CA VAL A 103 -0.28 14.20 -18.64
C VAL A 103 0.93 14.80 -17.90
N GLY A 104 0.91 16.09 -17.54
CA GLY A 104 2.09 16.77 -16.99
C GLY A 104 2.52 16.34 -15.58
N LEU A 105 1.57 15.99 -14.70
CA LEU A 105 1.87 15.75 -13.28
C LEU A 105 2.39 14.33 -12.99
N PHE A 106 2.15 13.36 -13.87
CA PHE A 106 2.67 12.00 -13.72
C PHE A 106 4.17 11.90 -13.99
N SER A 107 4.71 12.74 -14.87
CA SER A 107 6.12 12.71 -15.28
C SER A 107 7.08 13.05 -14.13
N ALA A 108 6.76 14.05 -13.31
CA ALA A 108 7.64 14.51 -12.23
C ALA A 108 7.80 13.46 -11.11
N VAL A 109 6.72 12.76 -10.75
CA VAL A 109 6.76 11.70 -9.72
C VAL A 109 7.44 10.44 -10.26
N PHE A 110 7.26 10.13 -11.54
CA PHE A 110 7.92 9.02 -12.21
C PHE A 110 9.44 9.24 -12.33
N PHE A 111 9.87 10.45 -12.73
CA PHE A 111 11.29 10.81 -12.79
C PHE A 111 11.95 10.85 -11.41
N TYR A 112 11.25 11.36 -10.39
CA TYR A 112 11.77 11.36 -9.01
C TYR A 112 11.95 9.94 -8.46
N LYS A 113 11.05 9.02 -8.82
CA LYS A 113 11.19 7.59 -8.49
C LYS A 113 12.32 6.91 -9.25
N LEU A 114 12.57 7.28 -10.52
CA LEU A 114 13.59 6.66 -11.35
C LEU A 114 15.02 7.03 -10.92
N ILE A 115 15.25 8.31 -10.57
CA ILE A 115 16.56 8.78 -10.09
C ILE A 115 16.93 8.14 -8.74
N SER A 116 15.95 7.88 -7.87
CA SER A 116 16.20 7.27 -6.57
C SER A 116 16.60 5.79 -6.63
N VAL A 117 16.26 5.07 -7.70
CA VAL A 117 16.58 3.64 -7.86
C VAL A 117 18.02 3.43 -8.35
N VAL A 118 18.55 4.36 -9.14
CA VAL A 118 19.94 4.27 -9.66
C VAL A 118 20.99 4.55 -8.58
N SER A 119 20.64 5.32 -7.54
CA SER A 119 21.59 5.74 -6.50
C SER A 119 21.75 4.77 -5.32
N SER A 120 21.30 3.52 -5.42
CA SER A 120 21.75 2.51 -4.46
C SER A 120 23.13 2.00 -4.89
N PRO A 121 24.24 2.45 -4.28
CA PRO A 121 25.53 1.84 -4.50
C PRO A 121 25.41 0.37 -4.09
N ILE A 122 25.36 -0.48 -5.10
CA ILE A 122 25.46 -1.92 -5.01
C ILE A 122 26.77 -2.19 -4.29
N PHE A 123 26.65 -2.39 -2.97
CA PHE A 123 27.27 -3.48 -2.24
C PHE A 123 28.44 -4.10 -3.01
N ALA A 124 29.65 -3.58 -2.78
CA ALA A 124 30.88 -4.20 -3.25
C ALA A 124 31.25 -5.32 -2.27
N PRO A 125 31.11 -6.61 -2.63
CA PRO A 125 31.69 -7.68 -1.82
C PRO A 125 33.21 -7.62 -1.95
N ALA A 126 33.88 -7.54 -0.81
CA ALA A 126 35.34 -7.57 -0.71
C ALA A 126 35.92 -8.85 -1.31
N PRO A 127 36.89 -8.79 -2.25
CA PRO A 127 37.62 -9.98 -2.65
C PRO A 127 38.64 -10.36 -1.57
N GLU A 128 38.28 -11.43 -0.90
CA GLU A 128 39.05 -12.25 0.01
C GLU A 128 40.28 -12.89 -0.69
N LYS A 129 41.45 -12.77 -0.02
CA LYS A 129 42.65 -13.65 -0.06
C LYS A 129 43.38 -13.90 -1.40
N SER A 130 44.63 -13.42 -1.48
CA SER A 130 45.73 -14.21 -2.08
C SER A 130 47.07 -13.94 -1.39
N LYS A 131 47.43 -14.85 -0.48
CA LYS A 131 48.81 -15.19 -0.13
C LYS A 131 49.56 -15.50 -1.44
N ARG A 132 50.60 -14.73 -1.81
CA ARG A 132 51.79 -15.17 -2.60
C ARG A 132 52.67 -13.99 -2.99
N SER A 133 53.43 -13.42 -2.05
CA SER A 133 54.60 -12.58 -2.39
C SER A 133 55.66 -12.60 -1.27
N ARG A 134 55.91 -13.76 -0.68
CA ARG A 134 57.21 -14.04 -0.07
C ARG A 134 57.79 -15.27 -0.76
N LEU A 135 59.05 -15.12 -1.20
CA LEU A 135 60.05 -16.13 -1.58
C LEU A 135 60.39 -16.23 -3.08
N ALA A 136 61.71 -16.13 -3.33
CA ALA A 136 62.49 -16.27 -4.58
C ALA A 136 62.42 -15.03 -5.52
N THR A 137 63.50 -14.32 -5.90
CA THR A 137 64.85 -14.73 -6.35
C THR A 137 65.68 -13.42 -6.41
N ALA A 138 66.76 -13.24 -5.63
CA ALA A 138 68.15 -13.61 -5.89
C ALA A 138 68.74 -13.09 -7.22
N ALA A 139 69.91 -12.47 -7.10
CA ALA A 139 70.73 -11.78 -8.11
C ALA A 139 71.05 -12.63 -9.37
N PRO A 140 71.61 -11.99 -10.41
CA PRO A 140 73.08 -11.87 -10.45
C PRO A 140 73.60 -10.42 -10.50
#